data_AF-A0A8X6W4T6-F1
#
_entry.id   AF-A0A8X6W4T6-F1
#
_cell.length_a   1.000
_cell.length_b   1.000
_cell.length_c   1.000
_cell.angle_alpha   90.00
_cell.angle_beta   90.00
_cell.angle_gamma   90.00
#
_symmetry.space_group_name_H-M   'P 1'
#
loop_
_entity.id
_entity.type
_entity.pdbx_description
1 polymer ?
#
loop_
_entity_poly.entity_id
_entity_poly.type
_entity_poly.pdbx_seq_one_letter_code
_entity_poly.pdbx_strand_id
1 'polypeptide(L)'
;MPTTRAMEAQFQTLLEKLTEMNANMGEMKSELTASMNANMGGMKSELTASMNANMGELNNKLTANKEELKSDLKGIGDKLTTMDKKFEEMEGRIESVENKFEDMESKLEAKIFEKVEDVSISFRSDLEKLKQKVMTGQGDEFKFQAPYSKPSIKLSTYDGKSSWQVYKTQFSIVADANQWDSQTKACQLAASLRADAADILQTLPETQRLDFDALVNALELRFGEKCVKDYSRLQLKSRQQKVSKRFKNWRRTSRGFLTWRFLTVRLKKQTGSRPLNAGPAVEKGICREAAGHAKALKLIAPPGRRCRKN
;
A
#
# COMPACT_ATOMS: atom_id res chain seq x y z
N MET A 1 -88.11 -3.41 -95.53
CA MET A 1 -87.02 -4.29 -95.05
C MET A 1 -86.69 -3.96 -93.60
N PRO A 2 -87.15 -4.75 -92.60
CA PRO A 2 -86.85 -4.48 -91.19
C PRO A 2 -85.44 -4.90 -90.75
N THR A 3 -84.85 -5.88 -91.46
CA THR A 3 -83.61 -6.56 -91.10
C THR A 3 -82.36 -5.69 -91.14
N THR A 4 -82.28 -4.74 -92.07
CA THR A 4 -81.13 -3.82 -92.18
C THR A 4 -81.02 -2.90 -90.96
N ARG A 5 -82.13 -2.35 -90.48
CA ARG A 5 -82.16 -1.40 -89.35
C ARG A 5 -81.74 -2.04 -88.01
N ALA A 6 -82.03 -3.33 -87.84
CA ALA A 6 -81.59 -4.09 -86.66
C ALA A 6 -80.07 -4.38 -86.70
N MET A 7 -79.54 -4.68 -87.89
CA MET A 7 -78.11 -4.94 -88.10
C MET A 7 -77.28 -3.66 -87.90
N GLU A 8 -77.77 -2.51 -88.39
CA GLU A 8 -77.21 -1.18 -88.15
C GLU A 8 -77.12 -0.86 -86.65
N ALA A 9 -78.20 -1.12 -85.89
CA ALA A 9 -78.24 -0.88 -84.44
C ALA A 9 -77.24 -1.75 -83.68
N GLN A 10 -77.06 -3.03 -84.05
CA GLN A 10 -76.02 -3.88 -83.46
C GLN A 10 -74.61 -3.39 -83.79
N PHE A 11 -74.39 -2.86 -85.01
CA PHE A 11 -73.10 -2.28 -85.39
C PHE A 11 -72.77 -1.02 -84.58
N GLN A 12 -73.74 -0.11 -84.38
CA GLN A 12 -73.57 1.06 -83.50
C GLN A 12 -73.27 0.64 -82.05
N THR A 13 -73.98 -0.37 -81.52
CA THR A 13 -73.74 -0.90 -80.17
C THR A 13 -72.31 -1.49 -80.04
N LEU A 14 -71.75 -2.04 -81.12
CA LEU A 14 -70.38 -2.54 -81.18
C LEU A 14 -69.34 -1.41 -81.23
N LEU A 15 -69.61 -0.34 -82.01
CA LEU A 15 -68.76 0.85 -82.06
C LEU A 15 -68.71 1.55 -80.69
N GLU A 16 -69.85 1.68 -80.02
CA GLU A 16 -69.95 2.32 -78.70
C GLU A 16 -69.13 1.56 -77.64
N LYS A 17 -69.24 0.22 -77.61
CA LYS A 17 -68.39 -0.64 -76.76
C LYS A 17 -66.89 -0.59 -77.12
N LEU A 18 -66.55 -0.45 -78.41
CA LEU A 18 -65.17 -0.21 -78.84
C LEU A 18 -64.65 1.14 -78.32
N THR A 19 -65.49 2.19 -78.31
CA THR A 19 -65.10 3.49 -77.74
C THR A 19 -64.95 3.45 -76.22
N GLU A 20 -65.86 2.80 -75.47
CA GLU A 20 -65.69 2.56 -74.03
C GLU A 20 -64.41 1.76 -73.73
N MET A 21 -64.15 0.67 -74.46
CA MET A 21 -62.96 -0.15 -74.23
C MET A 21 -61.66 0.64 -74.48
N ASN A 22 -61.63 1.50 -75.50
CA ASN A 22 -60.50 2.39 -75.75
C ASN A 22 -60.34 3.46 -74.67
N ALA A 23 -61.45 4.03 -74.15
CA ALA A 23 -61.42 4.98 -73.04
C ALA A 23 -60.88 4.33 -71.76
N ASN A 24 -61.42 3.17 -71.37
CA ASN A 24 -60.98 2.40 -70.20
C ASN A 24 -59.51 1.96 -70.32
N MET A 25 -59.03 1.62 -71.52
CA MET A 25 -57.60 1.33 -71.75
C MET A 25 -56.73 2.58 -71.63
N GLY A 26 -57.22 3.75 -72.03
CA GLY A 26 -56.57 5.04 -71.81
C GLY A 26 -56.48 5.40 -70.33
N GLU A 27 -57.56 5.21 -69.58
CA GLU A 27 -57.64 5.45 -68.14
C GLU A 27 -56.74 4.48 -67.36
N MET A 28 -56.80 3.18 -67.61
CA MET A 28 -55.90 2.19 -67.01
C MET A 28 -54.41 2.52 -67.28
N LYS A 29 -54.08 3.04 -68.47
CA LYS A 29 -52.72 3.48 -68.80
C LYS A 29 -52.33 4.76 -68.05
N SER A 30 -53.26 5.68 -67.82
CA SER A 30 -53.01 6.91 -67.06
C SER A 30 -52.84 6.60 -65.56
N GLU A 31 -53.65 5.71 -64.99
CA GLU A 31 -53.51 5.25 -63.61
C GLU A 31 -52.19 4.50 -63.39
N LEU A 32 -51.83 3.58 -64.29
CA LEU A 32 -50.58 2.82 -64.18
C LEU A 32 -49.35 3.74 -64.24
N THR A 33 -49.36 4.75 -65.13
CA THR A 33 -48.28 5.73 -65.22
C THR A 33 -48.26 6.69 -64.03
N ALA A 34 -49.41 7.11 -63.51
CA ALA A 34 -49.51 7.91 -62.28
C ALA A 34 -48.97 7.14 -61.06
N SER A 35 -49.34 5.86 -60.91
CA SER A 35 -48.87 4.96 -59.84
C SER A 35 -47.36 4.73 -59.90
N MET A 36 -46.80 4.45 -61.08
CA MET A 36 -45.35 4.34 -61.26
C MET A 36 -44.61 5.64 -60.89
N ASN A 37 -45.13 6.80 -61.33
CA ASN A 37 -44.54 8.11 -61.04
C ASN A 37 -44.60 8.44 -59.53
N ALA A 38 -45.72 8.13 -58.87
CA ALA A 38 -45.89 8.33 -57.43
C ALA A 38 -44.94 7.45 -56.62
N ASN A 39 -44.82 6.16 -56.96
CA ASN A 39 -43.90 5.23 -56.28
C ASN A 39 -42.42 5.61 -56.47
N MET A 40 -42.03 6.00 -57.69
CA MET A 40 -40.68 6.54 -57.96
C MET A 40 -40.43 7.85 -57.19
N GLY A 41 -41.42 8.73 -57.09
CA GLY A 41 -41.35 9.95 -56.29
C GLY A 41 -41.18 9.68 -54.79
N GLY A 42 -41.98 8.75 -54.25
CA GLY A 42 -41.92 8.29 -52.86
C GLY A 42 -40.56 7.71 -52.51
N MET A 43 -40.11 6.70 -53.26
CA MET A 43 -38.80 6.06 -53.04
C MET A 43 -37.64 7.06 -53.14
N LYS A 44 -37.70 8.02 -54.08
CA LYS A 44 -36.70 9.09 -54.19
C LYS A 44 -36.74 10.03 -52.98
N SER A 45 -37.91 10.38 -52.49
CA SER A 45 -38.07 11.27 -51.32
C SER A 45 -37.60 10.60 -50.03
N GLU A 46 -37.92 9.32 -49.81
CA GLU A 46 -37.46 8.52 -48.67
C GLU A 46 -35.94 8.35 -48.68
N LEU A 47 -35.35 7.99 -49.83
CA LEU A 47 -33.89 7.87 -49.98
C LEU A 47 -33.19 9.21 -49.69
N THR A 48 -33.73 10.31 -50.19
CA THR A 48 -33.20 11.67 -49.95
C THR A 48 -33.30 12.06 -48.48
N ALA A 49 -34.45 11.79 -47.84
CA ALA A 49 -34.66 12.06 -46.41
C ALA A 49 -33.72 11.24 -45.52
N SER A 50 -33.55 9.94 -45.83
CA SER A 50 -32.63 9.03 -45.15
C SER A 50 -31.17 9.49 -45.26
N MET A 51 -30.71 9.86 -46.46
CA MET A 51 -29.36 10.41 -46.66
C MET A 51 -29.16 11.72 -45.87
N ASN A 52 -30.13 12.63 -45.90
CA ASN A 52 -30.05 13.90 -45.17
C ASN A 52 -30.02 13.68 -43.64
N ALA A 53 -30.82 12.76 -43.11
CA ALA A 53 -30.82 12.40 -41.70
C ALA A 53 -29.48 11.81 -41.26
N ASN A 54 -28.96 10.84 -42.01
CA ASN A 54 -27.66 10.21 -41.74
C ASN A 54 -26.50 11.22 -41.81
N MET A 55 -26.52 12.13 -42.78
CA MET A 55 -25.53 13.20 -42.90
C MET A 55 -25.60 14.19 -41.72
N GLY A 56 -26.82 14.54 -41.27
CA GLY A 56 -27.04 15.35 -40.08
C GLY A 56 -26.51 14.68 -38.80
N GLU A 57 -26.78 13.38 -38.62
CA GLU A 57 -26.29 12.62 -37.47
C GLU A 57 -24.75 12.50 -37.46
N LEU A 58 -24.15 12.21 -38.61
CA LEU A 58 -22.68 12.18 -38.77
C LEU A 58 -22.04 13.55 -38.47
N ASN A 59 -22.64 14.63 -38.95
CA ASN A 59 -22.15 15.99 -38.68
C ASN A 59 -22.26 16.34 -37.18
N ASN A 60 -23.36 15.97 -36.52
CA ASN A 60 -23.55 16.18 -35.08
C ASN A 60 -22.56 15.36 -34.22
N LYS A 61 -22.24 14.13 -34.63
CA LYS A 61 -21.19 13.32 -33.99
C LYS A 61 -19.81 13.94 -34.19
N LEU A 62 -19.51 14.44 -35.38
CA LEU A 62 -18.24 15.09 -35.69
C LEU A 62 -18.04 16.39 -34.90
N THR A 63 -19.09 17.21 -34.73
CA THR A 63 -19.00 18.43 -33.91
C THR A 63 -18.88 18.14 -32.42
N ALA A 64 -19.59 17.12 -31.90
CA ALA A 64 -19.46 16.68 -30.51
C ALA A 64 -18.01 16.23 -30.20
N ASN A 65 -17.47 15.29 -30.99
CA ASN A 65 -16.10 14.79 -30.82
C ASN A 65 -15.05 15.91 -30.95
N LYS A 66 -15.28 16.90 -31.82
CA LYS A 66 -14.39 18.06 -31.98
C LYS A 66 -14.32 18.92 -30.71
N GLU A 67 -15.45 19.17 -30.06
CA GLU A 67 -15.46 19.97 -28.82
C GLU A 67 -14.96 19.15 -27.61
N GLU A 68 -15.17 17.82 -27.59
CA GLU A 68 -14.56 16.91 -26.59
C GLU A 68 -13.02 16.95 -26.69
N LEU A 69 -12.44 16.71 -27.88
CA LEU A 69 -11.00 16.78 -28.11
C LEU A 69 -10.40 18.15 -27.75
N LYS A 70 -11.14 19.23 -27.99
CA LYS A 70 -10.73 20.60 -27.63
C LYS A 70 -10.75 20.83 -26.11
N SER A 71 -11.70 20.24 -25.40
CA SER A 71 -11.73 20.22 -23.93
C SER A 71 -10.54 19.45 -23.36
N ASP A 72 -10.23 18.28 -23.92
CA ASP A 72 -9.09 17.46 -23.50
C ASP A 72 -7.76 18.15 -23.77
N LEU A 73 -7.56 18.75 -24.95
CA LEU A 73 -6.37 19.53 -25.27
C LEU A 73 -6.19 20.72 -24.30
N LYS A 74 -7.27 21.40 -23.94
CA LYS A 74 -7.23 22.44 -22.90
C LYS A 74 -6.83 21.86 -21.55
N GLY A 75 -7.44 20.75 -21.11
CA GLY A 75 -7.12 20.08 -19.86
C GLY A 75 -5.68 19.53 -19.79
N ILE A 76 -5.07 19.21 -20.93
CA ILE A 76 -3.63 18.90 -21.05
C ILE A 76 -2.79 20.17 -20.88
N GLY A 77 -3.17 21.29 -21.52
CA GLY A 77 -2.50 22.59 -21.33
C GLY A 77 -2.53 23.09 -19.88
N ASP A 78 -3.68 22.98 -19.22
CA ASP A 78 -3.85 23.34 -17.79
C ASP A 78 -2.97 22.45 -16.88
N LYS A 79 -2.73 21.19 -17.25
CA LYS A 79 -1.80 20.28 -16.54
C LYS A 79 -0.34 20.60 -16.82
N LEU A 80 0.02 20.96 -18.06
CA LEU A 80 1.39 21.37 -18.42
C LEU A 80 1.79 22.62 -17.64
N THR A 81 0.99 23.69 -17.68
CA THR A 81 1.25 24.92 -16.90
C THR A 81 1.32 24.68 -15.39
N THR A 82 0.53 23.72 -14.86
CA THR A 82 0.63 23.29 -13.46
C THR A 82 1.94 22.52 -13.16
N MET A 83 2.48 21.80 -14.15
CA MET A 83 3.73 21.06 -14.05
C MET A 83 4.94 21.99 -14.16
N ASP A 84 4.91 22.95 -15.09
CA ASP A 84 5.94 23.99 -15.24
C ASP A 84 6.13 24.75 -13.92
N LYS A 85 5.03 25.21 -13.29
CA LYS A 85 5.08 25.85 -11.97
C LYS A 85 5.72 24.97 -10.87
N LYS A 86 5.63 23.64 -10.97
CA LYS A 86 6.28 22.73 -10.01
C LYS A 86 7.76 22.49 -10.34
N PHE A 87 8.17 22.62 -11.59
CA PHE A 87 9.59 22.64 -11.96
C PHE A 87 10.25 23.92 -11.43
N GLU A 88 9.64 25.09 -11.62
CA GLU A 88 10.08 26.37 -11.02
C GLU A 88 10.23 26.27 -9.47
N GLU A 89 9.24 25.68 -8.78
CA GLU A 89 9.34 25.43 -7.33
C GLU A 89 10.48 24.45 -6.97
N MET A 90 10.76 23.47 -7.83
CA MET A 90 11.83 22.50 -7.62
C MET A 90 13.22 23.12 -7.85
N GLU A 91 13.36 23.97 -8.88
CA GLU A 91 14.59 24.69 -9.20
C GLU A 91 14.98 25.64 -8.06
N GLY A 92 14.06 26.49 -7.57
CA GLY A 92 14.33 27.34 -6.41
C GLY A 92 14.62 26.56 -5.11
N ARG A 93 14.12 25.31 -5.00
CA ARG A 93 14.49 24.41 -3.89
C ARG A 93 15.87 23.79 -4.05
N ILE A 94 16.31 23.50 -5.28
CA ILE A 94 17.65 23.01 -5.59
C ILE A 94 18.67 24.13 -5.31
N GLU A 95 18.43 25.33 -5.82
CA GLU A 95 19.25 26.53 -5.53
C GLU A 95 19.39 26.76 -4.01
N SER A 96 18.29 26.62 -3.24
CA SER A 96 18.32 26.73 -1.77
C SER A 96 19.08 25.59 -1.06
N VAL A 97 19.31 24.46 -1.71
CA VAL A 97 20.15 23.36 -1.19
C VAL A 97 21.61 23.57 -1.57
N GLU A 98 21.90 24.02 -2.79
CA GLU A 98 23.24 24.36 -3.27
C GLU A 98 23.87 25.47 -2.40
N ASN A 99 23.15 26.57 -2.17
CA ASN A 99 23.59 27.65 -1.27
C ASN A 99 23.88 27.16 0.18
N LYS A 100 23.12 26.16 0.67
CA LYS A 100 23.37 25.57 2.01
C LYS A 100 24.56 24.62 2.01
N PHE A 101 24.84 23.97 0.89
CA PHE A 101 25.98 23.10 0.73
C PHE A 101 27.28 23.92 0.70
N GLU A 102 27.31 25.01 -0.08
CA GLU A 102 28.44 25.96 -0.14
C GLU A 102 28.76 26.60 1.24
N ASP A 103 27.73 26.96 2.02
CA ASP A 103 27.87 27.43 3.41
C ASP A 103 28.44 26.33 4.34
N MET A 104 28.03 25.06 4.16
CA MET A 104 28.58 23.94 4.92
C MET A 104 30.03 23.62 4.55
N GLU A 105 30.38 23.66 3.26
CA GLU A 105 31.76 23.47 2.79
C GLU A 105 32.68 24.55 3.35
N SER A 106 32.31 25.82 3.19
CA SER A 106 33.04 26.98 3.75
C SER A 106 33.28 26.84 5.26
N LYS A 107 32.27 26.36 6.01
CA LYS A 107 32.37 26.12 7.46
C LYS A 107 33.22 24.90 7.83
N LEU A 108 33.32 23.89 6.95
CA LEU A 108 34.18 22.73 7.15
C LEU A 108 35.64 23.10 6.87
N GLU A 109 35.92 23.81 5.79
CA GLU A 109 37.27 24.32 5.47
C GLU A 109 37.83 25.17 6.60
N ALA A 110 37.06 26.15 7.10
CA ALA A 110 37.47 27.00 8.22
C ALA A 110 37.82 26.19 9.49
N LYS A 111 36.99 25.19 9.84
CA LYS A 111 37.22 24.33 11.02
C LYS A 111 38.39 23.36 10.86
N ILE A 112 38.67 22.92 9.63
CA ILE A 112 39.85 22.10 9.33
C ILE A 112 41.10 22.97 9.48
N PHE A 113 41.09 24.19 8.90
CA PHE A 113 42.21 25.12 8.99
C PHE A 113 42.55 25.48 10.45
N GLU A 114 41.56 25.89 11.25
CA GLU A 114 41.70 26.20 12.68
C GLU A 114 42.37 25.05 13.45
N LYS A 115 41.87 23.82 13.29
CA LYS A 115 42.42 22.65 13.99
C LYS A 115 43.81 22.23 13.49
N VAL A 116 44.10 22.40 12.21
CA VAL A 116 45.44 22.09 11.65
C VAL A 116 46.47 23.09 12.17
N GLU A 117 46.11 24.37 12.30
CA GLU A 117 46.98 25.40 12.88
C GLU A 117 47.22 25.14 14.38
N ASP A 118 46.17 24.87 15.17
CA ASP A 118 46.28 24.49 16.60
C ASP A 118 47.23 23.29 16.81
N VAL A 119 47.06 22.23 16.03
CA VAL A 119 47.93 21.04 16.08
C VAL A 119 49.37 21.41 15.71
N SER A 120 49.56 22.23 14.67
CA SER A 120 50.88 22.69 14.22
C SER A 120 51.61 23.53 15.28
N ILE A 121 50.89 24.44 15.95
CA ILE A 121 51.40 25.24 17.08
C ILE A 121 51.78 24.33 18.25
N SER A 122 50.93 23.35 18.60
CA SER A 122 51.20 22.43 19.71
C SER A 122 52.46 21.59 19.46
N PHE A 123 52.60 21.02 18.26
CA PHE A 123 53.75 20.22 17.87
C PHE A 123 55.04 21.04 17.83
N ARG A 124 54.97 22.29 17.34
CA ARG A 124 56.10 23.24 17.37
C ARG A 124 56.54 23.57 18.80
N SER A 125 55.61 23.74 19.72
CA SER A 125 55.90 23.97 21.15
C SER A 125 56.62 22.76 21.76
N ASP A 126 56.17 21.54 21.48
CA ASP A 126 56.76 20.32 22.03
C ASP A 126 58.14 20.00 21.43
N LEU A 127 58.36 20.30 20.15
CA LEU A 127 59.70 20.23 19.53
C LEU A 127 60.72 21.15 20.22
N GLU A 128 60.36 22.40 20.53
CA GLU A 128 61.28 23.31 21.24
C GLU A 128 61.54 22.83 22.69
N LYS A 129 60.53 22.30 23.41
CA LYS A 129 60.73 21.68 24.73
C LYS A 129 61.69 20.48 24.67
N LEU A 130 61.56 19.63 23.65
CA LEU A 130 62.45 18.48 23.43
C LEU A 130 63.88 18.94 23.11
N LYS A 131 64.03 19.90 22.19
CA LYS A 131 65.32 20.50 21.81
C LYS A 131 66.02 21.14 23.02
N GLN A 132 65.29 21.85 23.87
CA GLN A 132 65.84 22.43 25.10
C GLN A 132 66.29 21.37 26.13
N LYS A 133 65.58 20.24 26.22
CA LYS A 133 65.97 19.08 27.06
C LYS A 133 67.20 18.34 26.52
N VAL A 134 67.30 18.15 25.20
CA VAL A 134 68.48 17.54 24.57
C VAL A 134 69.73 18.41 24.75
N MET A 135 69.59 19.73 24.66
CA MET A 135 70.67 20.70 24.90
C MET A 135 71.16 20.78 26.36
N THR A 136 70.41 20.25 27.33
CA THR A 136 70.71 20.39 28.78
C THR A 136 71.28 19.13 29.44
N GLY A 137 71.55 18.06 28.68
CA GLY A 137 72.57 17.08 29.04
C GLY A 137 72.33 16.26 30.32
N GLN A 138 71.12 15.73 30.52
CA GLN A 138 70.86 14.67 31.50
C GLN A 138 70.42 13.38 30.78
N GLY A 139 71.40 12.55 30.45
CA GLY A 139 71.19 11.20 29.93
C GLY A 139 70.91 10.21 31.06
N ASP A 140 69.73 10.30 31.66
CA ASP A 140 69.18 9.21 32.47
C ASP A 140 68.38 8.24 31.58
N GLU A 141 68.42 6.96 31.92
CA GLU A 141 67.93 5.84 31.11
C GLU A 141 66.49 6.06 30.59
N PHE A 142 66.36 6.29 29.28
CA PHE A 142 65.11 6.72 28.64
C PHE A 142 64.10 5.57 28.54
N LYS A 143 63.50 5.19 29.67
CA LYS A 143 62.39 4.24 29.71
C LYS A 143 61.19 4.85 29.00
N PHE A 144 60.90 4.33 27.80
CA PHE A 144 59.66 4.58 27.09
C PHE A 144 58.48 4.03 27.90
N GLN A 145 58.00 4.81 28.87
CA GLN A 145 56.64 4.65 29.37
C GLN A 145 55.72 5.06 28.24
N ALA A 146 55.23 4.04 27.51
CA ALA A 146 54.25 4.22 26.44
C ALA A 146 53.11 5.10 26.97
N PRO A 147 52.85 6.27 26.34
CA PRO A 147 51.83 7.17 26.84
C PRO A 147 50.48 6.46 26.74
N TYR A 148 49.84 6.32 27.90
CA TYR A 148 48.53 5.70 28.10
C TYR A 148 48.50 4.18 27.85
N SER A 149 48.51 3.42 28.96
CA SER A 149 47.81 2.13 29.00
C SER A 149 46.32 2.39 28.73
N LYS A 150 45.91 2.31 27.47
CA LYS A 150 44.54 2.57 27.01
C LYS A 150 43.58 1.72 27.85
N PRO A 151 42.55 2.31 28.49
CA PRO A 151 41.59 1.52 29.25
C PRO A 151 40.82 0.63 28.27
N SER A 152 41.19 -0.65 28.20
CA SER A 152 40.49 -1.63 27.37
C SER A 152 39.11 -1.87 27.96
N ILE A 153 38.14 -1.09 27.49
CA ILE A 153 36.74 -1.27 27.86
C ILE A 153 36.31 -2.63 27.31
N LYS A 154 36.13 -3.60 28.22
CA LYS A 154 35.74 -4.96 27.87
C LYS A 154 34.36 -4.95 27.24
N LEU A 155 34.27 -5.53 26.04
CA LEU A 155 32.98 -5.75 25.37
C LEU A 155 32.07 -6.62 26.22
N SER A 156 30.79 -6.28 26.21
CA SER A 156 29.74 -7.22 26.62
C SER A 156 29.61 -8.32 25.56
N THR A 157 29.39 -9.56 25.97
CA THR A 157 29.21 -10.68 25.04
C THR A 157 27.76 -10.76 24.59
N TYR A 158 27.52 -11.07 23.31
CA TYR A 158 26.17 -11.19 22.74
C TYR A 158 25.74 -12.66 22.64
N ASP A 159 24.59 -12.99 23.24
CA ASP A 159 24.06 -14.36 23.35
C ASP A 159 22.84 -14.62 22.43
N GLY A 160 22.49 -13.67 21.55
CA GLY A 160 21.33 -13.77 20.67
C GLY A 160 19.97 -13.44 21.32
N LYS A 161 19.90 -13.21 22.63
CA LYS A 161 18.60 -12.99 23.35
C LYS A 161 18.25 -11.52 23.57
N SER A 162 19.26 -10.65 23.66
CA SER A 162 19.06 -9.20 23.73
C SER A 162 18.78 -8.62 22.33
N SER A 163 18.16 -7.44 22.23
CA SER A 163 17.94 -6.80 20.92
C SER A 163 19.28 -6.51 20.23
N TRP A 164 19.46 -7.04 19.02
CA TRP A 164 20.66 -6.83 18.20
C TRP A 164 20.97 -5.34 17.99
N GLN A 165 19.96 -4.49 17.81
CA GLN A 165 20.17 -3.04 17.61
C GLN A 165 20.76 -2.37 18.86
N VAL A 166 20.30 -2.74 20.06
CA VAL A 166 20.86 -2.24 21.33
C VAL A 166 22.31 -2.67 21.47
N TYR A 167 22.62 -3.92 21.10
CA TYR A 167 23.99 -4.43 21.13
C TYR A 167 24.90 -3.73 20.10
N LYS A 168 24.42 -3.50 18.88
CA LYS A 168 25.14 -2.77 17.82
C LYS A 168 25.51 -1.34 18.24
N THR A 169 24.60 -0.63 18.92
CA THR A 169 24.88 0.70 19.48
C THR A 169 25.93 0.65 20.58
N GLN A 170 25.84 -0.29 21.53
CA GLN A 170 26.86 -0.49 22.58
C GLN A 170 28.23 -0.82 21.98
N PHE A 171 28.26 -1.68 20.96
CA PHE A 171 29.49 -2.05 20.26
C PHE A 171 30.14 -0.83 19.60
N SER A 172 29.38 0.04 18.91
CA SER A 172 29.94 1.27 18.31
C SER A 172 30.56 2.17 19.38
N ILE A 173 29.84 2.46 20.46
CA ILE A 173 30.33 3.34 21.54
C ILE A 173 31.67 2.82 22.10
N VAL A 174 31.80 1.51 22.31
CA VAL A 174 33.05 0.88 22.79
C VAL A 174 34.14 0.88 21.71
N ALA A 175 33.79 0.64 20.45
CA ALA A 175 34.73 0.64 19.34
C ALA A 175 35.30 2.04 19.04
N ASP A 176 34.48 3.08 19.20
CA ASP A 176 34.86 4.47 18.97
C ASP A 176 35.69 5.00 20.17
N ALA A 177 35.32 4.64 21.41
CA ALA A 177 36.13 4.91 22.60
C ALA A 177 37.50 4.20 22.57
N ASN A 178 37.56 2.98 22.04
CA ASN A 178 38.81 2.23 21.87
C ASN A 178 39.54 2.55 20.55
N GLN A 179 38.96 3.36 19.66
CA GLN A 179 39.46 3.68 18.31
C GLN A 179 39.88 2.43 17.51
N TRP A 180 38.99 1.45 17.38
CA TRP A 180 39.25 0.28 16.55
C TRP A 180 39.11 0.60 15.06
N ASP A 181 40.04 0.07 14.27
CA ASP A 181 39.94 -0.02 12.82
C ASP A 181 38.92 -1.10 12.39
N SER A 182 38.47 -1.08 11.14
CA SER A 182 37.44 -2.00 10.65
C SER A 182 37.80 -3.47 10.82
N GLN A 183 39.09 -3.84 10.75
CA GLN A 183 39.57 -5.20 10.95
C GLN A 183 39.50 -5.60 12.43
N THR A 184 39.96 -4.76 13.36
CA THR A 184 39.77 -5.03 14.80
C THR A 184 38.29 -5.04 15.19
N LYS A 185 37.44 -4.18 14.60
CA LYS A 185 35.98 -4.21 14.81
C LYS A 185 35.40 -5.57 14.40
N ALA A 186 35.76 -6.12 13.24
CA ALA A 186 35.30 -7.45 12.82
C ALA A 186 35.78 -8.58 13.75
N CYS A 187 37.08 -8.61 14.08
CA CYS A 187 37.67 -9.62 14.97
C CYS A 187 37.05 -9.58 16.38
N GLN A 188 36.88 -8.39 16.96
CA GLN A 188 36.28 -8.22 18.29
C GLN A 188 34.78 -8.52 18.29
N LEU A 189 34.06 -8.19 17.21
CA LEU A 189 32.67 -8.58 17.05
C LEU A 189 32.55 -10.12 17.01
N ALA A 190 33.33 -10.80 16.16
CA ALA A 190 33.34 -12.27 16.09
C ALA A 190 33.70 -12.93 17.43
N ALA A 191 34.66 -12.37 18.19
CA ALA A 191 35.04 -12.87 19.51
C ALA A 191 33.99 -12.61 20.61
N SER A 192 33.09 -11.64 20.41
CA SER A 192 32.04 -11.29 21.38
C SER A 192 30.75 -12.12 21.25
N LEU A 193 30.55 -12.80 20.12
CA LEU A 193 29.40 -13.67 19.87
C LEU A 193 29.50 -14.97 20.68
N ARG A 194 28.40 -15.39 21.30
CA ARG A 194 28.27 -16.63 22.08
C ARG A 194 26.96 -17.35 21.81
N ALA A 195 26.93 -18.65 22.10
CA ALA A 195 25.76 -19.52 21.94
C ALA A 195 25.13 -19.37 20.53
N ASP A 196 23.81 -19.21 20.45
CA ASP A 196 23.02 -19.07 19.22
C ASP A 196 23.58 -18.01 18.23
N ALA A 197 24.29 -17.00 18.74
CA ALA A 197 24.92 -15.97 17.90
C ALA A 197 26.25 -16.43 17.25
N ALA A 198 26.96 -17.39 17.84
CA ALA A 198 28.19 -17.95 17.29
C ALA A 198 27.94 -18.89 16.10
N ASP A 199 26.76 -19.52 16.00
CA ASP A 199 26.36 -20.37 14.86
C ASP A 199 26.32 -19.60 13.52
N ILE A 200 26.23 -18.27 13.56
CA ILE A 200 26.33 -17.41 12.37
C ILE A 200 27.74 -17.46 11.78
N LEU A 201 28.78 -17.56 12.60
CA LEU A 201 30.17 -17.69 12.14
C LEU A 201 30.37 -18.99 11.35
N GLN A 202 29.67 -20.07 11.72
CA GLN A 202 29.67 -21.32 10.95
C GLN A 202 28.85 -21.23 9.66
N THR A 203 27.81 -20.40 9.62
CA THR A 203 26.96 -20.22 8.43
C THR A 203 27.66 -19.37 7.34
N LEU A 204 28.65 -18.55 7.70
CA LEU A 204 29.38 -17.66 6.79
C LEU A 204 30.66 -18.32 6.21
N PRO A 205 31.01 -18.02 4.95
CA PRO A 205 32.27 -18.44 4.35
C PRO A 205 33.45 -17.72 5.00
N GLU A 206 34.61 -18.39 5.04
CA GLU A 206 35.77 -17.97 5.82
C GLU A 206 36.31 -16.58 5.46
N THR A 207 36.21 -16.20 4.18
CA THR A 207 36.59 -14.88 3.66
C THR A 207 35.71 -13.73 4.17
N GLN A 208 34.49 -14.00 4.64
CA GLN A 208 33.53 -13.01 5.12
C GLN A 208 33.44 -12.97 6.67
N ARG A 209 34.14 -13.88 7.37
CA ARG A 209 34.18 -13.91 8.85
C ARG A 209 35.03 -12.79 9.47
N LEU A 210 35.82 -12.10 8.66
CA LEU A 210 36.69 -10.99 9.05
C LEU A 210 36.26 -9.65 8.44
N ASP A 211 35.12 -9.62 7.74
CA ASP A 211 34.50 -8.40 7.24
C ASP A 211 33.38 -7.95 8.20
N PHE A 212 33.48 -6.69 8.65
CA PHE A 212 32.56 -6.12 9.64
C PHE A 212 31.14 -6.01 9.09
N ASP A 213 30.98 -5.56 7.84
CA ASP A 213 29.67 -5.32 7.25
C ASP A 213 28.96 -6.64 6.91
N ALA A 214 29.69 -7.65 6.40
CA ALA A 214 29.14 -8.99 6.20
C ALA A 214 28.63 -9.63 7.51
N LEU A 215 29.41 -9.53 8.60
CA LEU A 215 29.01 -10.00 9.93
C LEU A 215 27.74 -9.29 10.44
N VAL A 216 27.72 -7.95 10.39
CA VAL A 216 26.57 -7.14 10.83
C VAL A 216 25.31 -7.50 10.03
N ASN A 217 25.42 -7.63 8.71
CA ASN A 217 24.29 -8.00 7.84
C ASN A 217 23.74 -9.40 8.15
N ALA A 218 24.61 -10.38 8.43
CA ALA A 218 24.20 -11.73 8.81
C ALA A 218 23.50 -11.76 10.19
N LEU A 219 23.99 -10.96 11.14
CA LEU A 219 23.38 -10.78 12.46
C LEU A 219 22.04 -10.04 12.38
N GLU A 220 21.90 -9.03 11.52
CA GLU A 220 20.62 -8.37 11.23
C GLU A 220 19.59 -9.29 10.55
N LEU A 221 20.03 -10.18 9.67
CA LEU A 221 19.14 -11.13 9.01
C LEU A 221 18.57 -12.17 9.98
N ARG A 222 19.34 -12.59 10.98
CA ARG A 222 18.97 -13.64 11.95
C ARG A 222 18.29 -13.09 13.21
N PHE A 223 18.81 -12.00 13.77
CA PHE A 223 18.37 -11.41 15.05
C PHE A 223 17.73 -10.01 14.92
N GLY A 224 17.61 -9.48 13.70
CA GLY A 224 16.92 -8.20 13.47
C GLY A 224 15.42 -8.27 13.83
N GLU A 225 14.87 -7.12 14.24
CA GLU A 225 13.51 -7.00 14.81
C GLU A 225 12.34 -7.47 13.91
N LYS A 226 12.61 -7.75 12.63
CA LYS A 226 11.62 -8.32 11.68
C LYS A 226 11.00 -9.61 12.26
N CYS A 227 11.80 -10.50 12.85
CA CYS A 227 11.31 -11.73 13.48
C CYS A 227 10.45 -11.49 14.74
N VAL A 228 10.74 -10.46 15.54
CA VAL A 228 9.96 -10.14 16.76
C VAL A 228 8.58 -9.58 16.39
N LYS A 229 8.52 -8.72 15.36
CA LYS A 229 7.24 -8.24 14.81
C LYS A 229 6.42 -9.39 14.22
N ASP A 230 7.01 -10.30 13.46
CA ASP A 230 6.27 -11.41 12.87
C ASP A 230 5.83 -12.48 13.87
N TYR A 231 6.65 -12.83 14.88
CA TYR A 231 6.22 -13.67 16.00
C TYR A 231 5.04 -13.04 16.77
N SER A 232 5.11 -11.74 17.05
CA SER A 232 4.03 -11.00 17.72
C SER A 232 2.76 -10.94 16.86
N ARG A 233 2.91 -10.77 15.54
CA ARG A 233 1.80 -10.77 14.56
C ARG A 233 1.15 -12.14 14.44
N LEU A 234 1.93 -13.22 14.50
CA LEU A 234 1.43 -14.61 14.53
C LEU A 234 0.73 -14.93 15.86
N GLN A 235 1.30 -14.52 17.01
CA GLN A 235 0.66 -14.59 18.33
C GLN A 235 -0.70 -13.87 18.33
N LEU A 236 -0.77 -12.63 17.82
CA LEU A 236 -2.01 -11.85 17.71
C LEU A 236 -3.04 -12.52 16.78
N LYS A 237 -2.65 -12.99 15.59
CA LYS A 237 -3.54 -13.74 14.68
C LYS A 237 -4.10 -15.01 15.35
N SER A 238 -3.29 -15.74 16.12
CA SER A 238 -3.77 -16.93 16.86
C SER A 238 -4.80 -16.58 17.95
N ARG A 239 -4.64 -15.43 18.63
CA ARG A 239 -5.59 -14.93 19.63
C ARG A 239 -6.88 -14.43 18.97
N GLN A 240 -6.79 -13.71 17.85
CA GLN A 240 -7.95 -13.28 17.06
C GLN A 240 -8.76 -14.46 16.50
N GLN A 241 -8.12 -15.54 16.04
CA GLN A 241 -8.82 -16.76 15.66
C GLN A 241 -9.57 -17.42 16.84
N LYS A 242 -9.00 -17.40 18.06
CA LYS A 242 -9.71 -17.87 19.26
C LYS A 242 -10.93 -17.01 19.57
N VAL A 243 -10.86 -15.68 19.44
CA VAL A 243 -12.02 -14.79 19.61
C VAL A 243 -13.07 -15.01 18.50
N SER A 244 -12.66 -15.18 17.24
CA SER A 244 -13.58 -15.48 16.13
C SER A 244 -14.31 -16.83 16.31
N LYS A 245 -13.60 -17.87 16.74
CA LYS A 245 -14.20 -19.17 17.12
C LYS A 245 -15.15 -19.01 18.32
N ARG A 246 -14.79 -18.19 19.32
CA ARG A 246 -15.64 -17.88 20.49
C ARG A 246 -16.90 -17.09 20.11
N PHE A 247 -16.83 -16.17 19.14
CA PHE A 247 -17.96 -15.41 18.62
C PHE A 247 -18.90 -16.26 17.74
N LYS A 248 -18.35 -17.17 16.92
CA LYS A 248 -19.15 -18.17 16.19
C LYS A 248 -19.87 -19.14 17.13
N ASN A 249 -19.21 -19.58 18.21
CA ASN A 249 -19.86 -20.37 19.27
C ASN A 249 -20.90 -19.55 20.04
N TRP A 250 -20.60 -18.30 20.42
CA TRP A 250 -21.58 -17.41 21.06
C TRP A 250 -22.83 -17.23 20.20
N ARG A 251 -22.71 -17.03 18.87
CA ARG A 251 -23.88 -16.98 17.98
C ARG A 251 -24.66 -18.31 17.89
N ARG A 252 -24.03 -19.46 18.11
CA ARG A 252 -24.74 -20.76 18.25
C ARG A 252 -25.44 -20.87 19.60
N THR A 253 -24.75 -20.56 20.71
CA THR A 253 -25.31 -20.58 22.06
C THR A 253 -26.45 -19.56 22.22
N SER A 254 -26.33 -18.35 21.67
CA SER A 254 -27.38 -17.32 21.71
C SER A 254 -28.60 -17.65 20.84
N ARG A 255 -28.43 -18.38 19.72
CA ARG A 255 -29.59 -18.97 19.00
C ARG A 255 -30.29 -20.03 19.84
N GLY A 256 -29.52 -20.87 20.54
CA GLY A 256 -30.05 -21.81 21.54
C GLY A 256 -30.79 -21.11 22.68
N PHE A 257 -30.29 -19.95 23.14
CA PHE A 257 -30.93 -19.14 24.17
C PHE A 257 -32.24 -18.49 23.67
N LEU A 258 -32.30 -18.09 22.40
CA LEU A 258 -33.54 -17.60 21.77
C LEU A 258 -34.57 -18.72 21.63
N THR A 259 -34.20 -19.92 21.17
CA THR A 259 -35.13 -21.05 21.09
C THR A 259 -35.59 -21.50 22.49
N TRP A 260 -34.71 -21.49 23.49
CA TRP A 260 -35.09 -21.78 24.88
C TRP A 260 -35.98 -20.68 25.49
N ARG A 261 -35.80 -19.41 25.10
CA ARG A 261 -36.69 -18.30 25.47
C ARG A 261 -38.07 -18.41 24.81
N PHE A 262 -38.15 -18.84 23.56
CA PHE A 262 -39.44 -19.18 22.93
C PHE A 262 -40.11 -20.40 23.59
N LEU A 263 -39.33 -21.42 23.97
CA LEU A 263 -39.87 -22.62 24.65
C LEU A 263 -40.37 -22.30 26.07
N THR A 264 -39.65 -21.46 26.81
CA THR A 264 -40.06 -21.02 28.16
C THR A 264 -41.21 -20.00 28.13
N VAL A 265 -41.34 -19.17 27.10
CA VAL A 265 -42.56 -18.37 26.86
C VAL A 265 -43.76 -19.27 26.54
N ARG A 266 -43.57 -20.36 25.79
CA ARG A 266 -44.65 -21.31 25.47
C ARG A 266 -45.06 -22.20 26.65
N LEU A 267 -44.13 -22.49 27.57
CA LEU A 267 -44.40 -23.23 28.83
C LEU A 267 -44.91 -22.35 29.97
N LYS A 268 -44.71 -21.01 29.91
CA LYS A 268 -45.09 -20.10 30.99
C LYS A 268 -46.32 -19.27 30.60
N LYS A 269 -47.47 -19.86 30.97
CA LYS A 269 -48.83 -19.30 31.04
C LYS A 269 -49.66 -19.35 29.72
N GLN A 270 -50.77 -20.07 29.54
CA GLN A 270 -51.49 -21.15 30.27
C GLN A 270 -51.86 -21.01 31.77
N THR A 271 -51.56 -19.90 32.43
CA THR A 271 -52.01 -19.60 33.80
C THR A 271 -52.29 -18.11 33.85
N GLY A 272 -53.58 -17.77 33.70
CA GLY A 272 -54.01 -16.40 33.49
C GLY A 272 -53.74 -15.52 34.72
N SER A 273 -53.26 -14.30 34.47
CA SER A 273 -53.60 -13.09 35.23
C SER A 273 -53.09 -11.87 34.45
N ARG A 274 -53.93 -10.82 34.40
CA ARG A 274 -53.74 -9.59 33.60
C ARG A 274 -52.86 -8.55 34.34
N PRO A 275 -52.45 -7.44 33.68
CA PRO A 275 -51.23 -6.69 34.02
C PRO A 275 -51.49 -5.39 34.80
N LEU A 276 -50.40 -4.73 35.20
CA LEU A 276 -50.36 -3.29 35.42
C LEU A 276 -49.21 -2.63 34.65
N ASN A 277 -49.50 -1.46 34.09
CA ASN A 277 -48.58 -0.63 33.31
C ASN A 277 -47.54 0.08 34.19
N ALA A 278 -46.36 0.33 33.62
CA ALA A 278 -45.66 1.61 33.78
C ALA A 278 -44.72 1.84 32.59
N GLY A 279 -44.71 3.07 32.07
CA GLY A 279 -43.80 3.52 31.01
C GLY A 279 -42.39 3.87 31.52
N PRO A 280 -41.52 4.40 30.65
CA PRO A 280 -40.08 4.45 30.90
C PRO A 280 -39.68 5.61 31.84
N ALA A 281 -38.90 5.28 32.88
CA ALA A 281 -38.11 6.24 33.64
C ALA A 281 -36.63 6.12 33.25
N VAL A 282 -36.00 7.28 33.03
CA VAL A 282 -34.62 7.44 32.59
C VAL A 282 -33.68 7.59 33.80
N GLU A 283 -32.40 7.29 33.57
CA GLU A 283 -31.21 7.60 34.40
C GLU A 283 -30.75 6.70 35.57
N LYS A 284 -29.57 6.11 35.33
CA LYS A 284 -28.36 6.08 36.20
C LYS A 284 -28.51 5.53 37.65
N GLY A 285 -28.02 4.30 37.84
CA GLY A 285 -27.83 3.68 39.16
C GLY A 285 -26.69 2.65 39.21
N ILE A 286 -25.44 3.15 39.20
CA ILE A 286 -24.23 2.62 39.86
C ILE A 286 -24.06 1.07 39.95
N CYS A 287 -23.07 0.55 39.22
CA CYS A 287 -22.45 -0.73 39.54
C CYS A 287 -21.57 -0.63 40.79
N ARG A 288 -21.95 -1.30 41.90
CA ARG A 288 -21.02 -1.90 42.90
C ARG A 288 -21.79 -2.63 44.00
N GLU A 289 -21.73 -3.96 43.98
CA GLU A 289 -21.30 -4.86 45.07
C GLU A 289 -21.45 -6.32 44.56
N ALA A 290 -20.38 -7.11 44.50
CA ALA A 290 -19.84 -7.96 45.58
C ALA A 290 -20.60 -9.30 45.70
N ALA A 291 -20.00 -10.43 46.09
CA ALA A 291 -18.61 -10.87 46.01
C ALA A 291 -18.64 -12.43 46.02
N GLY A 292 -17.68 -13.09 45.36
CA GLY A 292 -17.81 -14.53 45.04
C GLY A 292 -16.52 -15.34 45.11
N HIS A 293 -15.73 -15.13 46.17
CA HIS A 293 -14.62 -15.97 46.64
C HIS A 293 -13.70 -16.65 45.60
N ALA A 294 -12.50 -16.08 45.43
CA ALA A 294 -11.31 -16.92 45.34
C ALA A 294 -11.02 -17.52 46.73
N LYS A 295 -10.86 -18.84 46.83
CA LYS A 295 -10.31 -19.52 48.01
C LYS A 295 -9.14 -20.42 47.58
N ALA A 296 -8.12 -20.51 48.42
CA ALA A 296 -6.74 -20.72 47.99
C ALA A 296 -6.33 -22.18 47.65
N LEU A 297 -5.23 -22.28 46.90
CA LEU A 297 -4.41 -23.47 46.68
C LEU A 297 -3.94 -24.13 47.99
N LYS A 298 -3.87 -25.48 48.00
CA LYS A 298 -3.04 -26.41 48.81
C LYS A 298 -3.54 -27.85 48.47
N LEU A 299 -2.79 -28.95 48.33
CA LEU A 299 -1.36 -29.32 48.42
C LEU A 299 -1.06 -30.63 47.63
N ILE A 300 0.20 -30.80 47.19
CA ILE A 300 1.03 -32.05 47.16
C ILE A 300 0.61 -33.26 46.26
N ALA A 301 1.63 -33.88 45.64
CA ALA A 301 1.62 -35.06 44.73
C ALA A 301 2.00 -36.37 45.48
N PRO A 302 2.51 -37.50 44.90
CA PRO A 302 2.67 -38.02 43.51
C PRO A 302 2.02 -39.45 43.39
N PRO A 303 2.58 -40.57 42.85
CA PRO A 303 3.57 -40.83 41.78
C PRO A 303 3.20 -41.91 40.71
N GLY A 304 3.72 -41.71 39.49
CA GLY A 304 4.10 -42.62 38.38
C GLY A 304 3.66 -44.10 38.22
N ARG A 305 3.55 -44.54 36.94
CA ARG A 305 4.32 -45.68 36.37
C ARG A 305 4.19 -45.89 34.84
N ARG A 306 5.35 -46.05 34.20
CA ARG A 306 5.77 -47.01 33.12
C ARG A 306 5.03 -47.15 31.77
N CYS A 307 5.86 -46.98 30.71
CA CYS A 307 6.08 -47.89 29.57
C CYS A 307 4.97 -48.20 28.54
N ARG A 308 5.31 -48.01 27.26
CA ARG A 308 5.71 -49.15 26.39
C ARG A 308 6.60 -48.73 25.23
N LYS A 309 7.48 -49.65 24.81
CA LYS A 309 8.18 -49.62 23.51
C LYS A 309 7.18 -49.95 22.40
N ASN A 310 7.41 -49.41 21.20
CA ASN A 310 7.88 -50.16 20.04
C ASN A 310 8.60 -49.19 19.10
#